data_AF-A0AAU9S352-F1
#
_entry.id   AF-A0AAU9S352-F1
#
_cell.length_a   1.000
_cell.length_b   1.000
_cell.length_c   1.000
_cell.angle_alpha   90.00
_cell.angle_beta   90.00
_cell.angle_gamma   90.00
#
_symmetry.space_group_name_H-M   'P 1'
#
loop_
_entity.id
_entity.type
_entity.pdbx_description
1 polymer ?
#
loop_
_entity_poly.entity_id
_entity_poly.type
_entity_poly.pdbx_seq_one_letter_code
_entity_poly.pdbx_strand_id
1 'polypeptide(L)' 'MKVSKWEKMVALSDEGSCELDVWPHLSALTSDAISRTAFGSNYREGMRIFQLQKEQAELAVQALNSVYIPGSR' A
#
# COMPACT_ATOMS: atom_id res chain seq x y z
N MET A 1 -3.09 11.62 4.50
CA MET A 1 -2.70 10.99 5.78
C MET A 1 -2.72 12.06 6.86
N LYS A 2 -3.38 11.86 8.02
CA LYS A 2 -3.41 12.87 9.10
C LYS A 2 -2.59 12.38 10.29
N VAL A 3 -1.52 13.11 10.64
CA VAL A 3 -0.64 12.83 11.79
C VAL A 3 -1.43 12.78 13.10
N SER A 4 -2.53 13.53 13.19
CA SER A 4 -3.42 13.53 14.34
C SER A 4 -4.07 12.18 14.68
N LYS A 5 -4.11 11.22 13.73
CA LYS A 5 -4.53 9.85 14.04
C LYS A 5 -3.45 9.10 14.82
N TRP A 6 -2.18 9.34 14.50
CA TRP A 6 -1.04 8.70 15.15
C TRP A 6 -0.79 9.29 16.53
N GLU A 7 -0.89 10.62 16.66
CA GLU A 7 -0.84 11.32 17.95
C GLU A 7 -1.88 10.78 18.93
N LYS A 8 -3.10 10.48 18.46
CA LYS A 8 -4.13 9.84 19.27
C LYS A 8 -3.77 8.41 19.68
N MET A 9 -3.17 7.62 18.79
CA MET A 9 -2.76 6.25 19.12
C MET A 9 -1.63 6.21 20.15
N VAL A 10 -0.70 7.17 20.07
CA VAL A 10 0.36 7.35 21.08
C VAL A 10 -0.23 7.85 22.40
N ALA A 11 -1.16 8.81 22.37
CA ALA A 11 -1.81 9.34 23.57
C ALA A 11 -2.69 8.32 24.30
N LEU A 12 -3.12 7.26 23.62
CA LEU A 12 -3.87 6.14 24.20
C LEU A 12 -2.96 5.01 24.71
N SER A 13 -1.64 5.10 24.51
CA SER A 13 -0.68 4.13 25.04
C SER A 13 -0.29 4.51 26.47
N ASP A 14 -0.27 3.52 27.37
CA ASP A 14 0.12 3.72 28.78
C ASP A 14 1.60 4.11 28.93
N GLU A 15 2.41 3.77 27.92
CA GLU A 15 3.86 3.97 27.88
C GLU A 15 4.27 5.35 27.36
N GLY A 16 3.30 6.14 26.83
CA GLY A 16 3.55 7.42 26.17
C GLY A 16 4.24 7.31 24.80
N SER A 17 4.43 6.08 24.31
CA SER A 17 4.97 5.75 22.99
C SER A 17 4.38 4.44 22.51
N CYS A 18 4.22 4.25 21.19
CA CYS A 18 3.82 2.97 20.63
C CYS A 18 4.52 2.70 19.29
N GLU A 19 4.80 1.43 19.00
CA GLU A 19 5.23 1.00 17.68
C GLU A 19 4.03 0.96 16.73
N LEU A 20 4.20 1.50 15.52
CA LEU A 20 3.10 1.68 14.58
C LEU A 20 3.51 1.22 13.19
N ASP A 21 2.80 0.24 12.64
CA ASP A 21 2.96 -0.13 11.23
C ASP A 21 2.36 0.96 10.34
N VAL A 22 3.24 1.79 9.78
CA VAL A 22 2.86 2.88 8.88
C VAL A 22 2.76 2.44 7.43
N TRP A 23 3.17 1.22 7.08
CA TRP A 23 3.23 0.73 5.70
C TRP A 23 1.89 0.83 4.96
N PRO A 24 0.74 0.43 5.54
CA PRO A 24 -0.56 0.57 4.88
C PRO A 24 -0.90 2.04 4.58
N HIS A 25 -0.48 2.97 5.44
CA HIS A 25 -0.74 4.39 5.29
C HIS A 25 0.13 5.04 4.21
N LEU A 26 1.39 4.63 4.11
CA LEU A 26 2.29 5.03 3.02
C LEU A 26 1.77 4.51 1.68
N SER A 27 1.39 3.24 1.61
CA SER A 27 0.81 2.65 0.39
C SER A 27 -0.45 3.38 -0.07
N ALA A 28 -1.33 3.75 0.86
CA ALA A 28 -2.55 4.51 0.53
C ALA A 28 -2.24 5.94 0.06
N LEU A 29 -1.28 6.62 0.70
CA LEU A 29 -0.87 7.97 0.31
C LEU A 29 -0.26 7.99 -1.10
N THR A 30 0.62 7.04 -1.41
CA THR A 30 1.23 6.89 -2.73
C THR A 30 0.18 6.59 -3.80
N SER A 31 -0.78 5.71 -3.51
CA SER A 31 -1.89 5.42 -4.42
C SER A 31 -2.74 6.66 -4.71
N ASP A 32 -3.11 7.44 -3.69
CA ASP A 32 -3.89 8.68 -3.87
C ASP A 32 -3.09 9.73 -4.66
N ALA A 33 -1.78 9.88 -4.40
CA ALA A 33 -0.91 10.80 -5.13
C ALA A 33 -0.83 10.44 -6.62
N ILE A 34 -0.47 9.19 -6.95
CA ILE A 34 -0.39 8.69 -8.33
C ILE A 34 -1.76 8.83 -9.01
N SER A 35 -2.82 8.43 -8.33
CA SER A 35 -4.16 8.44 -8.91
C SER A 35 -4.64 9.85 -9.25
N ARG A 36 -4.36 10.83 -8.38
CA ARG A 36 -4.69 12.24 -8.64
C ARG A 36 -3.85 12.83 -9.76
N THR A 37 -2.55 12.52 -9.82
CA THR A 37 -1.66 13.06 -10.86
C THR A 37 -1.91 12.42 -12.23
N ALA A 38 -2.15 11.11 -12.27
CA ALA A 38 -2.31 10.37 -13.52
C ALA A 38 -3.73 10.42 -14.09
N PHE A 39 -4.76 10.51 -13.22
CA PHE A 39 -6.17 10.42 -13.65
C PHE A 39 -7.00 11.67 -13.33
N GLY A 40 -6.44 12.68 -12.66
CA GLY A 40 -7.10 13.97 -12.44
C GLY A 40 -8.49 13.85 -11.80
N SER A 41 -9.53 14.29 -12.51
CA SER A 41 -10.93 14.20 -12.05
C SER A 41 -11.42 12.76 -11.83
N ASN A 42 -10.78 11.78 -12.48
CA ASN A 42 -11.15 10.37 -12.41
C ASN A 42 -10.26 9.59 -11.41
N TYR A 43 -9.60 10.27 -10.47
CA TYR A 43 -8.68 9.67 -9.50
C TYR A 43 -9.25 8.49 -8.69
N ARG A 44 -10.57 8.45 -8.48
CA ARG A 44 -11.22 7.32 -7.78
C ARG A 44 -11.14 6.02 -8.58
N GLU A 45 -11.29 6.11 -9.89
CA GLU A 45 -11.14 4.99 -10.79
C GLU A 45 -9.67 4.58 -10.90
N GLY A 46 -8.76 5.57 -10.94
CA GLY A 46 -7.31 5.37 -10.84
C GLY A 46 -6.88 4.59 -9.58
N MET A 47 -7.45 4.93 -8.41
CA MET A 47 -7.16 4.19 -7.17
C MET A 47 -7.59 2.73 -7.25
N ARG A 48 -8.74 2.46 -7.88
CA ARG A 48 -9.22 1.08 -8.10
C ARG A 48 -8.30 0.31 -9.04
N ILE A 49 -7.83 0.95 -10.12
CA ILE A 49 -6.87 0.35 -11.06
C ILE A 49 -5.55 0.01 -10.34
N PHE A 50 -5.01 0.94 -9.55
CA PHE A 50 -3.76 0.70 -8.81
C PHE A 50 -3.89 -0.47 -7.81
N GLN A 51 -5.02 -0.56 -7.10
CA GLN A 51 -5.29 -1.67 -6.19
C GLN A 51 -5.32 -3.01 -6.93
N LEU A 52 -6.01 -3.07 -8.07
CA LEU A 52 -6.05 -4.28 -8.91
C LEU A 52 -4.66 -4.63 -9.48
N GLN A 53 -3.86 -3.63 -9.88
CA GLN A 53 -2.49 -3.85 -10.34
C GLN A 53 -1.59 -4.45 -9.24
N LYS A 54 -1.76 -4.01 -7.98
CA LYS A 54 -1.04 -4.58 -6.83
C LYS A 54 -1.41 -6.05 -6.63
N GLU A 55 -2.70 -6.37 -6.63
CA GLU A 55 -3.20 -7.75 -6.52
C GLU A 55 -2.67 -8.64 -7.67
N GLN A 56 -2.69 -8.13 -8.90
CA GLN A 56 -2.11 -8.83 -10.05
C GLN A 56 -0.61 -9.02 -9.92
N ALA A 57 0.15 -8.04 -9.41
CA ALA A 57 1.59 -8.17 -9.21
C ALA A 57 1.92 -9.26 -8.19
N GLU A 58 1.18 -9.33 -7.08
CA GLU A 58 1.33 -10.39 -6.08
C GLU A 58 1.06 -11.78 -6.67
N LEU A 59 -0.02 -11.93 -7.44
CA LEU A 59 -0.34 -13.16 -8.15
C LEU A 59 0.70 -13.52 -9.22
N ALA A 60 1.21 -12.54 -9.96
CA ALA A 60 2.24 -12.75 -10.98
C ALA A 60 3.55 -13.25 -10.36
N VAL A 61 3.96 -12.71 -9.21
CA VAL A 61 5.14 -13.20 -8.46
C VAL A 61 4.92 -14.65 -8.01
N GLN A 62 3.75 -14.98 -7.48
CA GLN A 62 3.41 -16.35 -7.09
C GLN A 62 3.45 -17.30 -8.29
N ALA A 63 2.88 -16.89 -9.42
CA ALA A 63 2.91 -17.66 -10.66
C ALA A 63 4.35 -17.87 -11.15
N LEU A 64 5.17 -16.83 -11.19
CA LEU A 64 6.58 -16.91 -11.58
C LEU A 64 7.38 -17.86 -10.68
N ASN A 65 7.14 -17.82 -9.36
CA ASN A 65 7.78 -18.72 -8.40
C ASN A 65 7.27 -20.17 -8.50
N SER A 66 6.08 -20.40 -9.05
CA SER A 66 5.53 -21.75 -9.29
C SER A 66 6.04 -22.40 -10.57
N VAL A 67 6.60 -21.60 -11.49
CA VAL A 67 7.19 -22.11 -12.72
C VAL A 67 8.53 -22.72 -12.38
N TYR A 68 8.64 -24.05 -12.52
CA TYR A 68 9.93 -24.72 -12.49
C TYR A 68 10.74 -24.29 -13.72
N ILE A 69 11.85 -23.56 -13.50
CA ILE A 69 12.81 -23.21 -14.55
C ILE A 69 14.00 -24.19 -14.42
N PRO A 70 14.15 -25.16 -15.34
CA PRO A 70 15.28 -26.06 -15.29
C PRO A 70 16.60 -25.26 -15.34
N GLY A 71 17.43 -25.38 -14.30
CA GLY A 71 18.70 -24.65 -14.18
C GLY A 71 18.65 -23.34 -13.39
N SER A 72 17.48 -22.88 -12.93
CA SER A 72 17.42 -21.93 -11.81
C SER A 72 17.77 -22.69 -10.52
N ARG A 73 18.72 -22.14 -9.75
CA ARG A 73 19.44 -22.75 -8.61
C ARG A 73 18.65 -23.73 -7.74
#